data_AF-E3TG58-F1
#
_entry.id   AF-E3TG58-F1
#
_cell.length_a   1.000
_cell.length_b   1.000
_cell.length_c   1.000
_cell.angle_alpha   90.00
_cell.angle_beta   90.00
_cell.angle_gamma   90.00
#
_symmetry.space_group_name_H-M   'P 1'
#
loop_
_entity.id
_entity.type
_entity.pdbx_description
1 polymer ?
#
loop_
_entity_poly.entity_id
_entity_poly.type
_entity_poly.pdbx_seq_one_letter_code
_entity_poly.pdbx_strand_id
1 'polypeptide(L)'
;MDNLERTRRQQEQLRDWTLQQQQELNQAKELQRLQAQQYDQSTLSLDNRALELQKMEEEYRRATNIKIQDFNRALADKLRAQREREHCREEENNQGDNLNHLQGELLSESIQQSARVHRDCYKGITPEQIREFTNCQRQQAEEKRRVLMEQRKEQLQEDHLLMASARAALLQERQQARMNKELRRAVDKTNLQLAQAQHAQRKEEVYTSIPDESFFSQFNKCSR
;
A
#
# COMPACT_ATOMS: atom_id res chain seq x y z
N MET A 1 -93.62 -85.57 100.28
CA MET A 1 -93.58 -84.10 100.12
C MET A 1 -92.27 -83.60 99.47
N ASP A 2 -91.30 -84.46 99.13
CA ASP A 2 -89.92 -84.07 98.81
C ASP A 2 -89.59 -83.91 97.29
N ASN A 3 -90.49 -84.38 96.41
CA ASN A 3 -90.25 -84.39 94.95
C ASN A 3 -90.55 -83.03 94.29
N LEU A 4 -91.53 -82.29 94.80
CA LEU A 4 -91.92 -80.97 94.28
C LEU A 4 -90.88 -79.88 94.59
N GLU A 5 -90.29 -79.88 95.80
CA GLU A 5 -89.21 -78.94 96.17
C GLU A 5 -87.92 -79.21 95.39
N ARG A 6 -87.57 -80.49 95.18
CA ARG A 6 -86.44 -80.88 94.33
C ARG A 6 -86.62 -80.39 92.90
N THR A 7 -87.82 -80.55 92.33
CA THR A 7 -88.13 -80.12 90.96
C THR A 7 -88.10 -78.59 90.83
N ARG A 8 -88.59 -77.85 91.84
CA ARG A 8 -88.46 -76.38 91.91
C ARG A 8 -87.01 -75.93 91.96
N ARG A 9 -86.18 -76.50 92.84
CA ARG A 9 -84.75 -76.18 92.93
C ARG A 9 -84.01 -76.47 91.63
N GLN A 10 -84.33 -77.57 90.95
CA GLN A 10 -83.74 -77.89 89.65
C GLN A 10 -84.15 -76.88 88.57
N GLN A 11 -85.41 -76.43 88.56
CA GLN A 11 -85.86 -75.39 87.64
C GLN A 11 -85.22 -74.03 87.94
N GLU A 12 -85.01 -73.69 89.21
CA GLU A 12 -84.31 -72.47 89.64
C GLU A 12 -82.83 -72.52 89.21
N GLN A 13 -82.12 -73.63 89.50
CA GLN A 13 -80.75 -73.83 89.05
C GLN A 13 -80.60 -73.75 87.53
N LEU A 14 -81.54 -74.33 86.77
CA LEU A 14 -81.50 -74.27 85.31
C LEU A 14 -81.74 -72.84 84.81
N ARG A 15 -82.67 -72.08 85.43
CA ARG A 15 -82.89 -70.66 85.12
C ARG A 15 -81.66 -69.82 85.43
N ASP A 16 -81.07 -70.00 86.59
CA ASP A 16 -79.89 -69.25 87.03
C ASP A 16 -78.69 -69.53 86.11
N TRP A 17 -78.46 -70.80 85.73
CA TRP A 17 -77.42 -71.15 84.75
C TRP A 17 -77.72 -70.53 83.39
N THR A 18 -78.95 -70.65 82.88
CA THR A 18 -79.31 -70.08 81.57
C THR A 18 -79.11 -68.56 81.56
N LEU A 19 -79.45 -67.89 82.67
CA LEU A 19 -79.25 -66.45 82.85
C LEU A 19 -77.76 -66.09 82.90
N GLN A 20 -76.93 -66.86 83.62
CA GLN A 20 -75.47 -66.69 83.65
C GLN A 20 -74.85 -66.87 82.26
N GLN A 21 -75.19 -67.95 81.55
CA GLN A 21 -74.73 -68.17 80.17
C GLN A 21 -75.15 -67.05 79.23
N GLN A 22 -76.38 -66.54 79.38
CA GLN A 22 -76.85 -65.42 78.57
C GLN A 22 -76.09 -64.13 78.89
N GLN A 23 -75.77 -63.88 80.17
CA GLN A 23 -74.94 -62.74 80.58
C GLN A 23 -73.51 -62.87 80.04
N GLU A 24 -72.85 -64.01 80.18
CA GLU A 24 -71.50 -64.27 79.68
C GLU A 24 -71.43 -64.10 78.16
N LEU A 25 -72.41 -64.64 77.43
CA LEU A 25 -72.48 -64.52 75.98
C LEU A 25 -72.71 -63.07 75.53
N ASN A 26 -73.53 -62.30 76.25
CA ASN A 26 -73.72 -60.88 75.99
C ASN A 26 -72.45 -60.07 76.30
N GLN A 27 -71.77 -60.36 77.40
CA GLN A 27 -70.49 -59.73 77.74
C GLN A 27 -69.41 -60.03 76.70
N ALA A 28 -69.29 -61.28 76.25
CA ALA A 28 -68.36 -61.67 75.20
C ALA A 28 -68.65 -60.95 73.87
N LYS A 29 -69.92 -60.80 73.50
CA LYS A 29 -70.33 -60.03 72.32
C LYS A 29 -69.97 -58.54 72.44
N GLU A 30 -70.20 -57.92 73.59
CA GLU A 30 -69.85 -56.52 73.82
C GLU A 30 -68.32 -56.32 73.79
N LEU A 31 -67.55 -57.22 74.40
CA LEU A 31 -66.09 -57.20 74.33
C LEU A 31 -65.58 -57.33 72.88
N GLN A 32 -66.15 -58.26 72.12
CA GLN A 32 -65.81 -58.45 70.70
C GLN A 32 -66.13 -57.18 69.89
N ARG A 33 -67.29 -56.54 70.16
CA ARG A 33 -67.68 -55.30 69.50
C ARG A 33 -66.72 -54.15 69.82
N LEU A 34 -66.33 -54.00 71.08
CA LEU A 34 -65.35 -53.00 71.50
C LEU A 34 -63.99 -53.23 70.85
N GLN A 35 -63.53 -54.49 70.77
CA GLN A 35 -62.27 -54.84 70.13
C GLN A 35 -62.30 -54.56 68.62
N ALA A 36 -63.41 -54.86 67.94
CA ALA A 36 -63.59 -54.53 66.53
C ALA A 36 -63.55 -53.01 66.31
N GLN A 37 -64.23 -52.23 67.15
CA GLN A 37 -64.20 -50.76 67.08
C GLN A 37 -62.79 -50.20 67.29
N GLN A 38 -62.03 -50.74 68.24
CA GLN A 38 -60.64 -50.34 68.47
C GLN A 38 -59.75 -50.67 67.26
N TYR A 39 -59.95 -51.84 66.66
CA TYR A 39 -59.23 -52.25 65.45
C TYR A 39 -59.54 -51.32 64.27
N ASP A 40 -60.82 -51.02 64.05
CA ASP A 40 -61.24 -50.11 62.98
C ASP A 40 -60.66 -48.70 63.18
N GLN A 41 -60.67 -48.19 64.41
CA GLN A 41 -60.05 -46.90 64.75
C GLN A 41 -58.53 -46.91 64.52
N SER A 42 -57.84 -47.99 64.91
CA SER A 42 -56.41 -48.13 64.67
C SER A 42 -56.09 -48.18 63.18
N THR A 43 -56.89 -48.89 62.39
CA THR A 43 -56.72 -49.02 60.94
C THR A 43 -56.90 -47.65 60.27
N LEU A 44 -57.97 -46.93 60.62
CA LEU A 44 -58.22 -45.58 60.12
C LEU A 44 -57.10 -44.61 60.50
N SER A 45 -56.54 -44.72 61.71
CA SER A 45 -55.40 -43.90 62.15
C SER A 45 -54.15 -44.16 61.30
N LEU A 46 -53.85 -45.44 61.03
CA LEU A 46 -52.72 -45.84 60.18
C LEU A 46 -52.91 -45.37 58.73
N ASP A 47 -54.12 -45.52 58.18
CA ASP A 47 -54.44 -45.09 56.82
C ASP A 47 -54.31 -43.56 56.68
N ASN A 48 -54.84 -42.80 57.64
CA ASN A 48 -54.67 -41.34 57.67
C ASN A 48 -53.18 -40.96 57.73
N ARG A 49 -52.40 -41.66 58.56
CA ARG A 49 -50.96 -41.42 58.67
C ARG A 49 -50.23 -41.75 57.37
N ALA A 50 -50.62 -42.81 56.67
CA ALA A 50 -50.06 -43.18 55.38
C ALA A 50 -50.34 -42.11 54.32
N LEU A 51 -51.57 -41.57 54.29
CA LEU A 51 -51.95 -40.48 53.39
C LEU A 51 -51.15 -39.20 53.64
N GLU A 52 -50.94 -38.83 54.91
CA GLU A 52 -50.09 -37.69 55.28
C GLU A 52 -48.65 -37.88 54.80
N LEU A 53 -48.07 -39.06 55.03
CA LEU A 53 -46.70 -39.36 54.62
C LEU A 53 -46.55 -39.31 53.10
N GLN A 54 -47.51 -39.88 52.35
CA GLN A 54 -47.51 -39.82 50.90
C GLN A 54 -47.58 -38.37 50.41
N LYS A 55 -48.46 -37.55 50.99
CA LYS A 55 -48.59 -36.13 50.61
C LYS A 55 -47.27 -35.37 50.84
N MET A 56 -46.64 -35.58 52.00
CA MET A 56 -45.35 -34.96 52.31
C MET A 56 -44.25 -35.42 51.34
N GLU A 57 -44.22 -36.71 50.98
CA GLU A 57 -43.25 -37.23 50.01
C GLU A 57 -43.44 -36.60 48.63
N GLU A 58 -44.69 -36.49 48.16
CA GLU A 58 -45.00 -35.84 46.89
C GLU A 58 -44.57 -34.37 46.87
N GLU A 59 -44.82 -33.64 47.96
CA GLU A 59 -44.38 -32.25 48.12
C GLU A 59 -42.85 -32.14 48.08
N TYR A 60 -42.13 -33.03 48.78
CA TYR A 60 -40.66 -33.09 48.75
C TYR A 60 -40.12 -33.41 47.36
N ARG A 61 -40.72 -34.37 46.65
CA ARG A 61 -40.34 -34.72 45.28
C ARG A 61 -40.56 -33.54 44.33
N ARG A 62 -41.71 -32.85 44.44
CA ARG A 62 -42.00 -31.64 43.65
C ARG A 62 -40.99 -30.54 43.94
N ALA A 63 -40.71 -30.25 45.21
CA ALA A 63 -39.73 -29.24 45.60
C ALA A 63 -38.31 -29.57 45.10
N THR A 64 -37.93 -30.84 45.14
CA THR A 64 -36.64 -31.31 44.63
C THR A 64 -36.56 -31.16 43.11
N ASN A 65 -37.61 -31.54 42.39
CA ASN A 65 -37.68 -31.39 40.94
C ASN A 65 -37.59 -29.92 40.51
N ILE A 66 -38.28 -29.02 41.22
CA ILE A 66 -38.20 -27.57 40.95
C ILE A 66 -36.76 -27.08 41.14
N LYS A 67 -36.09 -27.45 42.24
CA LYS A 67 -34.69 -27.08 42.48
C LYS A 67 -33.74 -27.59 41.40
N ILE A 68 -33.94 -28.82 40.93
CA ILE A 68 -33.14 -29.41 39.84
C ILE A 68 -33.41 -28.67 38.53
N GLN A 69 -34.68 -28.36 38.23
CA GLN A 69 -35.04 -27.60 37.04
C GLN A 69 -34.42 -26.20 37.04
N ASP A 70 -34.49 -25.50 38.17
CA ASP A 70 -33.89 -24.18 38.33
C ASP A 70 -32.37 -24.22 38.18
N PHE A 71 -31.72 -25.24 38.76
CA PHE A 71 -30.28 -25.45 38.59
C PHE A 71 -29.91 -25.70 37.12
N ASN A 72 -30.63 -26.60 36.44
CA ASN A 72 -30.39 -26.92 35.03
C ASN A 72 -30.61 -25.70 34.13
N ARG A 73 -31.63 -24.89 34.43
CA ARG A 73 -31.91 -23.63 33.73
C ARG A 73 -30.78 -22.61 33.94
N ALA A 74 -30.35 -22.41 35.19
CA ALA A 74 -29.23 -21.53 35.49
C ALA A 74 -27.92 -22.00 34.82
N LEU A 75 -27.70 -23.31 34.75
CA LEU A 75 -26.55 -23.88 34.03
C LEU A 75 -26.64 -23.63 32.53
N ALA A 76 -27.81 -23.82 31.92
CA ALA A 76 -28.04 -23.53 30.51
C ALA A 76 -27.83 -22.04 30.19
N ASP A 77 -28.29 -21.14 31.06
CA ASP A 77 -28.08 -19.69 30.94
C ASP A 77 -26.61 -19.32 31.01
N LYS A 78 -25.87 -19.89 31.97
CA LYS A 78 -24.41 -19.70 32.07
C LYS A 78 -23.69 -20.17 30.81
N LEU A 79 -24.05 -21.34 30.29
CA LEU A 79 -23.43 -21.89 29.09
C LEU A 79 -23.73 -21.03 27.85
N ARG A 80 -24.96 -20.52 27.71
CA ARG A 80 -25.33 -19.58 26.64
C ARG A 80 -24.51 -18.29 26.72
N ALA A 81 -24.44 -17.66 27.90
CA ALA A 81 -23.64 -16.46 28.10
C ALA A 81 -22.14 -16.70 27.85
N GLN A 82 -21.63 -17.90 28.17
CA GLN A 82 -20.24 -18.25 27.85
C GLN A 82 -20.02 -18.34 26.34
N ARG A 83 -20.90 -19.03 25.60
CA ARG A 83 -20.81 -19.13 24.14
C ARG A 83 -20.92 -17.77 23.46
N GLU A 84 -21.81 -16.91 23.93
CA GLU A 84 -21.93 -15.54 23.43
C GLU A 84 -20.63 -14.75 23.64
N ARG A 85 -20.00 -14.87 24.82
CA ARG A 85 -18.70 -14.23 25.09
C ARG A 85 -17.58 -14.80 24.22
N GLU A 86 -17.55 -16.11 24.03
CA GLU A 86 -16.57 -16.78 23.16
C GLU A 86 -16.73 -16.30 21.72
N HIS A 87 -17.97 -16.26 21.21
CA HIS A 87 -18.28 -15.73 19.89
C HIS A 87 -17.89 -14.25 19.76
N CYS A 88 -18.20 -13.40 20.74
CA CYS A 88 -17.78 -12.00 20.71
C CYS A 88 -16.25 -11.86 20.67
N ARG A 89 -15.51 -12.66 21.44
CA ARG A 89 -14.04 -12.65 21.41
C ARG A 89 -13.49 -13.13 20.07
N GLU A 90 -14.10 -14.15 19.47
CA GLU A 90 -13.72 -14.63 18.15
C GLU A 90 -13.94 -13.56 17.09
N GLU A 91 -15.09 -12.87 17.13
CA GLU A 91 -15.37 -11.75 16.23
C GLU A 91 -14.40 -10.57 16.43
N GLU A 92 -14.06 -10.22 17.67
CA GLU A 92 -13.06 -9.19 17.97
C GLU A 92 -11.67 -9.57 17.42
N ASN A 93 -11.26 -10.84 17.58
CA ASN A 93 -10.02 -11.35 17.02
C ASN A 93 -10.05 -11.33 15.49
N ASN A 94 -11.14 -11.79 14.86
CA ASN A 94 -11.32 -11.77 13.42
C ASN A 94 -11.25 -10.33 12.88
N GLN A 95 -11.85 -9.36 13.58
CA GLN A 95 -11.75 -7.95 13.22
C GLN A 95 -10.31 -7.44 13.35
N GLY A 96 -9.62 -7.78 14.43
CA GLY A 96 -8.20 -7.45 14.63
C GLY A 96 -7.32 -8.01 13.52
N ASP A 97 -7.51 -9.28 13.15
CA ASP A 97 -6.78 -9.93 12.06
C ASP A 97 -7.07 -9.27 10.72
N ASN A 98 -8.34 -8.96 10.43
CA ASN A 98 -8.70 -8.21 9.23
C ASN A 98 -8.00 -6.85 9.17
N LEU A 99 -8.00 -6.09 10.26
CA LEU A 99 -7.30 -4.81 10.33
C LEU A 99 -5.79 -4.96 10.15
N ASN A 100 -5.18 -5.98 10.76
CA ASN A 100 -3.77 -6.29 10.62
C ASN A 100 -3.40 -6.63 9.17
N HIS A 101 -4.23 -7.41 8.47
CA HIS A 101 -4.01 -7.70 7.05
C HIS A 101 -4.13 -6.44 6.20
N LEU A 102 -5.17 -5.63 6.42
CA LEU A 102 -5.40 -4.38 5.67
C LEU A 102 -4.26 -3.36 5.86
N GLN A 103 -3.77 -3.22 7.09
CA GLN A 103 -2.64 -2.34 7.42
C GLN A 103 -1.28 -2.99 7.12
N GLY A 104 -1.26 -4.29 6.85
CA GLY A 104 -0.06 -5.03 6.53
C GLY A 104 0.61 -4.52 5.27
N GLU A 105 1.93 -4.70 5.21
CA GLU A 105 2.78 -4.18 4.13
C GLU A 105 2.38 -4.67 2.73
N LEU A 106 1.77 -5.86 2.66
CA LEU A 106 1.31 -6.45 1.42
C LEU A 106 0.11 -5.71 0.82
N LEU A 107 -0.91 -5.39 1.64
CA LEU A 107 -2.15 -4.76 1.16
C LEU A 107 -2.09 -3.23 1.20
N SER A 108 -1.41 -2.64 2.18
CA SER A 108 -1.24 -1.19 2.26
C SER A 108 -0.21 -0.66 1.26
N GLU A 109 0.55 -1.55 0.62
CA GLU A 109 1.64 -1.24 -0.31
C GLU A 109 2.64 -0.18 0.21
N SER A 110 2.81 -0.04 1.52
CA SER A 110 3.68 0.99 2.10
C SER A 110 5.09 0.92 1.51
N ILE A 111 5.62 2.06 1.06
CA ILE A 111 6.98 2.15 0.53
C ILE A 111 7.92 2.27 1.75
N GLN A 112 8.58 1.17 2.12
CA GLN A 112 9.60 1.23 3.16
C GLN A 112 10.76 2.12 2.68
N GLN A 113 11.00 3.21 3.41
CA GLN A 113 12.10 4.15 3.17
C GLN A 113 13.43 3.56 3.66
N SER A 114 13.84 2.42 3.12
CA SER A 114 15.20 1.93 3.31
C SER A 114 16.13 2.62 2.32
N ALA A 115 17.31 3.03 2.78
CA ALA A 115 18.35 3.64 1.93
C ALA A 115 18.81 2.70 0.80
N ARG A 116 18.58 1.38 0.95
CA ARG A 116 18.78 0.39 -0.11
C ARG A 116 17.47 -0.30 -0.41
N VAL A 117 17.02 -0.16 -1.64
CA VAL A 117 15.86 -0.86 -2.17
C VAL A 117 16.26 -2.32 -2.39
N HIS A 118 15.53 -3.23 -1.76
CA HIS A 118 15.65 -4.66 -2.04
C HIS A 118 15.04 -4.98 -3.41
N ARG A 119 15.68 -5.85 -4.20
CA ARG A 119 15.28 -6.11 -5.60
C ARG A 119 13.82 -6.57 -5.71
N ASP A 120 13.38 -7.37 -4.76
CA ASP A 120 12.04 -7.97 -4.76
C ASP A 120 10.96 -7.00 -4.21
N CYS A 121 11.38 -5.86 -3.64
CA CYS A 121 10.50 -4.87 -3.02
C CYS A 121 10.49 -3.53 -3.77
N TYR A 122 11.04 -3.48 -4.99
CA TYR A 122 11.03 -2.25 -5.79
C TYR A 122 9.65 -2.02 -6.41
N LYS A 123 8.98 -0.97 -5.96
CA LYS A 123 7.62 -0.57 -6.41
C LYS A 123 7.62 0.61 -7.39
N GLY A 124 8.79 0.98 -7.92
CA GLY A 124 8.95 2.12 -8.83
C GLY A 124 9.58 3.35 -8.19
N ILE A 125 9.59 4.45 -8.96
CA ILE A 125 10.22 5.72 -8.59
C ILE A 125 9.23 6.55 -7.76
N THR A 126 9.71 7.23 -6.73
CA THR A 126 8.87 8.11 -5.90
C THR A 126 8.37 9.33 -6.68
N PRO A 127 7.18 9.85 -6.37
CA PRO A 127 6.65 11.03 -7.06
C PRO A 127 7.56 12.26 -6.87
N GLU A 128 8.27 12.36 -5.74
CA GLU A 128 9.29 13.36 -5.47
C GLU A 128 10.40 13.33 -6.54
N GLN A 129 10.99 12.15 -6.77
CA GLN A 129 12.05 11.94 -7.75
C GLN A 129 11.56 12.21 -9.18
N ILE A 130 10.31 11.87 -9.51
CA ILE A 130 9.72 12.19 -10.82
C ILE A 130 9.64 13.71 -11.00
N ARG A 131 9.24 14.46 -9.97
CA ARG A 131 9.21 15.93 -10.02
C ARG A 131 10.61 16.51 -10.22
N GLU A 132 11.61 16.01 -9.51
CA GLU A 132 13.01 16.43 -9.65
C GLU A 132 13.52 16.19 -11.07
N PHE A 133 13.30 14.99 -11.61
CA PHE A 133 13.69 14.65 -12.98
C PHE A 133 13.01 15.57 -14.00
N THR A 134 11.71 15.81 -13.86
CA THR A 134 10.93 16.70 -14.73
C THR A 134 11.49 18.14 -14.69
N ASN A 135 11.87 18.61 -13.51
CA ASN A 135 12.49 19.93 -13.34
C ASN A 135 13.87 19.99 -13.98
N CYS A 136 14.70 18.95 -13.82
CA CYS A 136 16.01 18.87 -14.45
C CYS A 136 15.89 18.87 -15.99
N GLN A 137 14.94 18.11 -16.54
CA GLN A 137 14.69 18.11 -17.99
C GLN A 137 14.27 19.49 -18.50
N ARG A 138 13.42 20.20 -17.75
CA ARG A 138 13.02 21.57 -18.10
C ARG A 138 14.22 22.51 -18.13
N GLN A 139 15.06 22.47 -17.09
CA GLN A 139 16.30 23.26 -17.02
C GLN A 139 17.25 22.94 -18.19
N GLN A 140 17.42 21.66 -18.52
CA GLN A 140 18.25 21.24 -19.66
C GLN A 140 17.72 21.78 -21.00
N ALA A 141 16.41 21.79 -21.19
CA ALA A 141 15.79 22.32 -22.41
C ALA A 141 15.98 23.84 -22.52
N GLU A 142 15.83 24.55 -21.40
CA GLU A 142 16.06 25.99 -21.32
C GLU A 142 17.53 26.34 -21.60
N GLU A 143 18.47 25.59 -21.03
CA GLU A 143 19.90 25.81 -21.23
C GLU A 143 20.31 25.54 -22.68
N LYS A 144 19.85 24.43 -23.27
CA LYS A 144 20.07 24.16 -24.71
C LYS A 144 19.54 25.29 -25.59
N ARG A 145 18.38 25.86 -25.25
CA ARG A 145 17.81 27.00 -25.98
C ARG A 145 18.69 28.25 -25.82
N ARG A 146 19.25 28.51 -24.63
CA ARG A 146 20.17 29.64 -24.40
C ARG A 146 21.43 29.50 -25.24
N VAL A 147 22.09 28.35 -25.19
CA VAL A 147 23.30 28.05 -25.96
C VAL A 147 23.06 28.24 -27.46
N LEU A 148 21.93 27.73 -27.99
CA LEU A 148 21.61 27.90 -29.42
C LEU A 148 21.45 29.38 -29.81
N MET A 149 20.85 30.19 -28.92
CA MET A 149 20.69 31.63 -29.15
C MET A 149 22.03 32.38 -29.09
N GLU A 150 22.94 31.96 -28.21
CA GLU A 150 24.30 32.52 -28.13
C GLU A 150 25.11 32.17 -29.36
N GLN A 151 25.14 30.90 -29.76
CA GLN A 151 25.82 30.46 -31.00
C GLN A 151 25.32 31.21 -32.23
N ARG A 152 24.01 31.44 -32.33
CA ARG A 152 23.44 32.22 -33.43
C ARG A 152 23.92 33.68 -33.43
N LYS A 153 24.10 34.28 -32.25
CA LYS A 153 24.65 35.64 -32.14
C LYS A 153 26.12 35.67 -32.52
N GLU A 154 26.91 34.69 -32.07
CA GLU A 154 28.32 34.56 -32.43
C GLU A 154 28.49 34.39 -33.94
N GLN A 155 27.73 33.50 -34.57
CA GLN A 155 27.73 33.32 -36.03
C GLN A 155 27.42 34.63 -36.77
N LEU A 156 26.41 35.39 -36.32
CA LEU A 156 26.09 36.69 -36.92
C LEU A 156 27.23 37.71 -36.77
N GLN A 157 27.95 37.68 -35.64
CA GLN A 157 29.11 38.54 -35.42
C GLN A 157 30.29 38.13 -36.31
N GLU A 158 30.58 36.83 -36.41
CA GLU A 158 31.60 36.28 -37.30
C GLU A 158 31.31 36.62 -38.76
N ASP A 159 30.08 36.41 -39.23
CA ASP A 159 29.64 36.77 -40.58
C ASP A 159 29.84 38.27 -40.83
N HIS A 160 29.48 39.12 -39.87
CA HIS A 160 29.67 40.56 -39.99
C HIS A 160 31.16 40.92 -40.11
N LEU A 161 32.03 40.32 -39.29
CA LEU A 161 33.48 40.52 -39.35
C LEU A 161 34.07 40.03 -40.68
N LEU A 162 33.63 38.86 -41.16
CA LEU A 162 34.04 38.30 -42.45
C LEU A 162 33.66 39.25 -43.59
N MET A 163 32.42 39.75 -43.61
CA MET A 163 31.95 40.69 -44.62
C MET A 163 32.69 42.03 -44.56
N ALA A 164 32.98 42.55 -43.38
CA ALA A 164 33.79 43.77 -43.21
C ALA A 164 35.22 43.57 -43.72
N SER A 165 35.84 42.43 -43.39
CA SER A 165 37.19 42.05 -43.85
C SER A 165 37.24 41.90 -45.37
N ALA A 166 36.27 41.19 -45.97
CA ALA A 166 36.17 41.02 -47.42
C ALA A 166 36.01 42.36 -48.15
N ARG A 167 35.21 43.29 -47.59
CA ARG A 167 35.08 44.66 -48.13
C ARG A 167 36.40 45.43 -48.04
N ALA A 168 37.11 45.34 -46.92
CA ALA A 168 38.40 46.00 -46.73
C ALA A 168 39.46 45.45 -47.70
N ALA A 169 39.56 44.13 -47.86
CA ALA A 169 40.46 43.48 -48.81
C ALA A 169 40.19 43.91 -50.25
N LEU A 170 38.92 43.98 -50.67
CA LEU A 170 38.53 44.45 -52.00
C LEU A 170 38.90 45.92 -52.23
N LEU A 171 38.78 46.78 -51.22
CA LEU A 171 39.23 48.18 -51.30
C LEU A 171 40.76 48.27 -51.43
N GLN A 172 41.50 47.47 -50.67
CA GLN A 172 42.96 47.39 -50.76
C GLN A 172 43.43 46.89 -52.13
N GLU A 173 42.79 45.84 -52.67
CA GLU A 173 43.10 45.31 -54.01
C GLU A 173 42.89 46.38 -55.09
N ARG A 174 41.78 47.13 -55.00
CA ARG A 174 41.51 48.26 -55.91
C ARG A 174 42.57 49.36 -55.79
N GLN A 175 43.00 49.68 -54.58
CA GLN A 175 44.07 50.66 -54.37
C GLN A 175 45.39 50.16 -54.94
N GLN A 176 45.77 48.92 -54.70
CA GLN A 176 46.97 48.30 -55.25
C GLN A 176 46.94 48.28 -56.79
N ALA A 177 45.78 47.96 -57.39
CA ALA A 177 45.61 47.98 -58.84
C ALA A 177 45.82 49.40 -59.43
N ARG A 178 45.35 50.45 -58.75
CA ARG A 178 45.60 51.85 -59.15
C ARG A 178 47.09 52.19 -59.06
N MET A 179 47.75 51.88 -57.95
CA MET A 179 49.19 52.12 -57.76
C MET A 179 50.02 51.35 -58.79
N ASN A 180 49.70 50.07 -59.04
CA ASN A 180 50.37 49.26 -60.06
C ASN A 180 50.19 49.85 -61.46
N LYS A 181 49.02 50.41 -61.78
CA LYS A 181 48.77 51.10 -63.06
C LYS A 181 49.61 52.37 -63.19
N GLU A 182 49.76 53.14 -62.11
CA GLU A 182 50.61 54.33 -62.09
C GLU A 182 52.09 53.98 -62.23
N LEU A 183 52.56 52.94 -61.50
CA LEU A 183 53.92 52.43 -61.62
C LEU A 183 54.22 51.95 -63.05
N ARG A 184 53.31 51.18 -63.66
CA ARG A 184 53.44 50.74 -65.06
C ARG A 184 53.58 51.93 -66.00
N ARG A 185 52.73 52.96 -65.85
CA ARG A 185 52.83 54.20 -66.65
C ARG A 185 54.16 54.93 -66.45
N ALA A 186 54.69 54.96 -65.24
CA ALA A 186 55.99 55.58 -64.96
C ALA A 186 57.13 54.81 -65.63
N VAL A 187 57.14 53.48 -65.51
CA VAL A 187 58.09 52.59 -66.19
C VAL A 187 58.01 52.73 -67.71
N ASP A 188 56.80 52.79 -68.27
CA ASP A 188 56.61 53.00 -69.72
C ASP A 188 57.19 54.34 -70.18
N LYS A 189 57.02 55.42 -69.39
CA LYS A 189 57.63 56.73 -69.68
C LYS A 189 59.15 56.70 -69.62
N THR A 190 59.74 56.08 -68.59
CA THR A 190 61.20 55.97 -68.48
C THR A 190 61.78 55.11 -69.61
N ASN A 191 61.09 54.03 -69.98
CA ASN A 191 61.47 53.18 -71.12
C ASN A 191 61.41 53.96 -72.44
N LEU A 192 60.40 54.80 -72.63
CA LEU A 192 60.30 55.67 -73.81
C LEU A 192 61.46 56.68 -73.86
N GLN A 193 61.78 57.34 -72.74
CA GLN A 193 62.92 58.27 -72.66
C GLN A 193 64.25 57.57 -72.92
N LEU A 194 64.45 56.39 -72.32
CA LEU A 194 65.66 55.59 -72.54
C LEU A 194 65.79 55.15 -74.01
N ALA A 195 64.69 54.71 -74.64
CA ALA A 195 64.67 54.36 -76.05
C ALA A 195 65.00 55.57 -76.96
N GLN A 196 64.48 56.76 -76.64
CA GLN A 196 64.82 58.00 -77.34
C GLN A 196 66.29 58.39 -77.16
N ALA A 197 66.82 58.31 -75.94
CA ALA A 197 68.22 58.59 -75.64
C ALA A 197 69.18 57.63 -76.35
N GLN A 198 68.87 56.32 -76.33
CA GLN A 198 69.62 55.32 -77.09
C GLN A 198 69.53 55.59 -78.60
N HIS A 199 68.38 55.99 -79.13
CA HIS A 199 68.25 56.36 -80.54
C HIS A 199 69.07 57.62 -80.88
N ALA A 200 69.14 58.60 -79.98
CA ALA A 200 69.94 59.82 -80.17
C ALA A 200 71.45 59.53 -80.13
N GLN A 201 71.92 58.73 -79.17
CA GLN A 201 73.32 58.27 -79.13
C GLN A 201 73.71 57.50 -80.40
N ARG A 202 72.85 56.59 -80.86
CA ARG A 202 73.04 55.89 -82.14
C ARG A 202 73.08 56.82 -83.35
N LYS A 203 72.51 58.03 -83.29
CA LYS A 203 72.62 59.02 -84.37
C LYS A 203 73.95 59.78 -84.32
N GLU A 204 74.43 60.19 -83.14
CA GLU A 204 75.68 60.95 -83.03
C GLU A 204 76.92 60.12 -83.41
N GLU A 205 76.96 58.84 -83.06
CA GLU A 205 78.06 57.94 -83.45
C GLU A 205 78.14 57.70 -84.97
N VAL A 206 77.04 57.89 -85.70
CA VAL A 206 76.96 57.58 -87.14
C VAL A 206 77.38 58.76 -88.03
N TYR A 207 77.39 60.00 -87.53
CA TYR A 207 77.58 61.20 -88.36
C TYR A 207 78.97 61.88 -88.28
N THR A 208 79.98 61.23 -87.71
CA THR A 208 81.37 61.72 -87.75
C THR A 208 82.31 60.75 -88.44
N SER A 209 82.26 60.68 -89.77
CA SER A 209 83.35 60.09 -90.55
C SER A 209 84.50 61.09 -90.64
N ILE A 210 85.30 61.20 -89.58
CA ILE A 210 86.63 61.83 -89.67
C ILE A 210 87.47 60.87 -90.52
N PRO A 211 87.96 61.28 -91.71
CA PRO A 211 88.77 60.42 -92.55
C PRO A 211 90.03 60.05 -91.77
N ASP A 212 90.22 58.75 -91.56
CA ASP A 212 91.42 58.20 -90.93
C ASP A 212 92.66 58.61 -91.73
N GLU A 213 93.78 58.91 -91.07
CA GLU A 213 94.99 59.48 -91.68
C GLU A 213 95.58 58.54 -92.77
N SER A 214 95.25 57.24 -92.69
CA SER A 214 95.52 56.23 -93.71
C SER A 214 94.84 56.50 -95.06
N PHE A 215 93.72 57.23 -95.10
CA PHE A 215 92.99 57.61 -96.32
C PHE A 215 93.78 58.60 -97.17
N PHE A 216 94.37 59.64 -96.56
CA PHE A 216 95.16 60.64 -97.30
C PHE A 216 96.48 60.06 -97.82
N SER A 217 97.02 59.03 -97.16
CA SER A 217 98.22 58.32 -97.61
C SER A 217 98.02 57.47 -98.88
N GLN A 218 96.80 57.27 -99.37
CA GLN A 218 96.54 56.46 -100.58
C GLN A 218 96.78 57.22 -101.89
N PHE A 219 96.75 58.56 -101.89
CA PHE A 219 96.95 59.37 -103.09
C PHE A 219 98.44 59.77 -103.25
N ASN A 220 98.95 59.75 -104.48
CA ASN A 220 100.35 60.03 -104.87
C ASN A 220 101.41 58.93 -104.58
N LYS A 221 101.02 57.65 -104.50
CA LYS A 221 102.00 56.53 -104.36
C LYS A 221 102.57 55.96 -105.68
N CYS A 222 102.10 56.41 -106.85
CA CYS A 222 102.68 56.00 -108.14
C CYS A 222 102.80 57.20 -109.09
N SER A 223 103.95 57.32 -109.76
CA SER A 223 104.20 58.22 -110.88
C SER A 223 104.43 57.38 -112.13
N ARG A 224 103.59 57.61 -113.16
CA ARG A 224 103.45 56.91 -114.46
C ARG A 224 102.83 55.52 -114.45
#